data_AF-A0A8T4WRC4-F1
#
_entry.id   AF-A0A8T4WRC4-F1
#
_cell.length_a   1.000
_cell.length_b   1.000
_cell.length_c   1.000
_cell.angle_alpha   90.00
_cell.angle_beta   90.00
_cell.angle_gamma   90.00
#
_symmetry.space_group_name_H-M   'P 1'
#
loop_
_entity.id
_entity.type
_entity.pdbx_description
1 polymer ?
#
loop_
_entity_poly.entity_id
_entity_poly.type
_entity_poly.pdbx_seq_one_letter_code
_entity_poly.pdbx_strand_id
1 'polypeptide(L)' 'LSSFVDEEQLEPLSVLSNETDYSQEYLSLRARQGKLDAVKIDNMWYSSKRALQEYQKRVTK' A
#
# COMPACT_ATOMS: atom_id res chain seq x y z
N LEU A 1 -23.13 1.78 -8.58
CA LEU A 1 -22.28 0.73 -9.18
C LEU A 1 -20.80 1.19 -9.27
N SER A 2 -20.30 1.94 -8.28
CA SER A 2 -19.01 2.64 -8.39
C SER A 2 -17.90 2.12 -7.47
N SER A 3 -18.16 1.16 -6.58
CA SER A 3 -17.25 0.85 -5.46
C SER A 3 -16.17 -0.19 -5.74
N PHE A 4 -16.16 -0.82 -6.93
CA PHE A 4 -15.21 -1.91 -7.22
C PHE A 4 -13.96 -1.45 -7.99
N VAL A 5 -13.96 -0.22 -8.53
CA VAL A 5 -12.84 0.28 -9.35
C VAL A 5 -11.76 0.93 -8.48
N ASP A 6 -12.13 1.49 -7.33
CA ASP A 6 -11.22 2.25 -6.47
C ASP A 6 -10.17 1.37 -5.75
N GLU A 7 -10.44 0.07 -5.54
CA GLU A 7 -9.54 -0.81 -4.78
C GLU A 7 -8.26 -1.21 -5.55
N GLU A 8 -8.26 -1.09 -6.87
CA GLU A 8 -7.09 -1.32 -7.72
C GLU A 8 -6.34 -0.03 -8.07
N GLN A 9 -6.84 1.13 -7.63
CA GLN A 9 -6.15 2.39 -7.86
C GLN A 9 -4.84 2.42 -7.06
N LEU A 10 -3.73 2.58 -7.79
CA LEU A 10 -2.41 2.72 -7.20
C LEU A 10 -2.29 4.11 -6.59
N GLU A 11 -2.19 4.16 -5.27
CA GLU A 11 -1.96 5.38 -4.52
C GLU A 11 -0.53 5.41 -3.96
N PRO A 12 0.09 6.59 -3.89
CA PRO A 12 1.42 6.71 -3.32
C PRO A 12 1.40 6.28 -1.86
N LEU A 13 2.45 5.59 -1.42
CA LEU A 13 2.57 5.12 -0.03
C LEU A 13 2.49 6.26 0.99
N SER A 14 2.84 7.49 0.60
CA SER A 14 2.70 8.68 1.43
C SER A 14 1.24 8.99 1.76
N VAL A 15 0.33 8.79 0.81
CA VAL A 15 -1.12 8.96 1.04
C VAL A 15 -1.64 7.81 1.89
N LEU A 16 -1.30 6.58 1.54
CA LEU A 16 -1.71 5.39 2.27
C LEU A 16 -1.21 5.35 3.72
N SER A 17 -0.03 5.92 4.00
CA SER A 17 0.47 6.05 5.38
C SER A 17 -0.35 7.01 6.24
N ASN A 18 -1.13 7.92 5.66
CA ASN A 18 -2.05 8.75 6.44
C ASN A 18 -3.34 8.00 6.81
N GLU A 19 -3.70 6.97 6.05
CA GLU A 19 -4.88 6.13 6.29
C GLU A 19 -4.57 4.90 7.16
N THR A 20 -3.31 4.73 7.60
CA THR A 20 -2.88 3.57 8.40
C THR A 20 -1.95 3.98 9.54
N ASP A 21 -1.79 3.12 10.55
CA ASP A 21 -0.82 3.33 11.64
C ASP A 21 0.64 3.11 11.20
N TYR A 22 0.89 2.89 9.91
CA TYR A 22 2.21 2.59 9.38
C TYR A 22 2.83 3.81 8.70
N SER A 23 4.05 4.16 9.10
CA SER A 23 4.82 5.22 8.45
C SER A 23 5.15 4.89 6.99
N GLN A 24 5.29 5.93 6.16
CA GLN A 24 5.69 5.80 4.76
C GLN A 24 7.00 5.02 4.59
N GLU A 25 8.03 5.27 5.42
CA GLU A 25 9.27 4.49 5.39
C GLU A 25 9.04 3.00 5.64
N TYR A 26 8.17 2.66 6.59
CA TYR A 26 7.87 1.27 6.90
C TYR A 26 7.19 0.57 5.73
N LEU A 27 6.19 1.20 5.12
CA LEU A 27 5.53 0.67 3.93
C LEU A 27 6.52 0.53 2.76
N SER A 28 7.39 1.52 2.55
CA SER A 28 8.43 1.50 1.51
C SER A 28 9.45 0.38 1.73
N LEU A 29 9.80 0.10 2.98
CA LEU A 29 10.66 -1.02 3.35
C LEU A 29 9.99 -2.35 3.01
N ARG A 30 8.70 -2.50 3.32
CA ARG A 30 7.93 -3.72 3.03
C ARG A 30 7.71 -3.95 1.55
N ALA A 31 7.51 -2.88 0.79
CA ALA A 31 7.48 -2.90 -0.67
C ALA A 31 8.79 -3.46 -1.25
N ARG A 32 9.94 -2.94 -0.80
CA ARG A 32 11.26 -3.43 -1.23
C ARG A 32 11.53 -4.89 -0.87
N GLN A 33 10.97 -5.35 0.24
CA GLN A 33 11.08 -6.75 0.68
C GLN A 33 10.17 -7.71 -0.09
N GLY A 34 9.31 -7.21 -0.99
CA GLY A 34 8.26 -8.01 -1.63
C GLY A 34 7.18 -8.50 -0.67
N LYS A 35 7.08 -7.88 0.52
CA LYS A 35 6.08 -8.23 1.52
C LYS A 35 4.77 -7.47 1.31
N LEU A 36 4.86 -6.26 0.79
CA LEU A 36 3.74 -5.42 0.39
C LEU A 36 3.78 -5.29 -1.13
N ASP A 37 2.66 -5.53 -1.79
CA ASP A 37 2.57 -5.43 -3.25
C ASP A 37 2.56 -3.95 -3.65
N ALA A 38 3.66 -3.49 -4.25
CA ALA A 38 3.87 -2.08 -4.55
C ALA A 38 4.80 -1.90 -5.75
N VAL A 39 4.57 -0.84 -6.50
CA VAL A 39 5.30 -0.49 -7.72
C VAL A 39 6.06 0.81 -7.49
N LYS A 40 7.30 0.88 -7.98
CA LYS A 40 8.10 2.11 -7.93
C LYS A 40 7.92 2.89 -9.23
N ILE A 41 7.36 4.10 -9.15
CA ILE A 41 7.12 5.01 -10.28
C ILE A 41 7.76 6.36 -9.93
N ASP A 42 8.59 6.91 -10.81
CA ASP A 42 9.25 8.22 -10.62
C ASP A 42 9.89 8.42 -9.24
N ASN A 43 10.61 7.38 -8.79
CA ASN A 43 11.29 7.33 -7.50
C ASN A 43 10.36 7.28 -6.25
N MET A 44 9.05 7.24 -6.43
CA MET A 44 8.07 7.05 -5.37
C MET A 44 7.48 5.64 -5.41
N TRP A 45 7.06 5.13 -4.26
CA TRP A 45 6.37 3.83 -4.17
C TRP A 45 4.86 4.04 -4.17
N TYR A 46 4.17 3.21 -4.93
CA TYR A 46 2.73 3.19 -5.06
C TYR A 46 2.21 1.79 -4.71
N SER A 47 1.08 1.73 -4.03
CA SER A 47 0.41 0.48 -3.66
C SER A 47 -1.09 0.68 -3.81
N SER A 48 -1.82 -0.41 -3.96
CA SER A 48 -3.28 -0.38 -3.90
C SER A 48 -3.76 -0.51 -2.45
N LYS A 49 -4.96 0.02 -2.17
CA LYS A 49 -5.62 -0.18 -0.86
C LYS A 49 -5.84 -1.65 -0.57
N ARG A 50 -6.19 -2.45 -1.58
CA ARG A 50 -6.37 -3.90 -1.45
C ARG A 50 -5.10 -4.58 -0.95
N ALA A 51 -3.95 -4.32 -1.58
CA ALA A 51 -2.67 -4.92 -1.18
C ALA A 51 -2.28 -4.53 0.26
N LEU A 52 -2.56 -3.28 0.66
CA LEU A 52 -2.31 -2.80 2.00
C LEU A 52 -3.22 -3.46 3.04
N GLN A 53 -4.51 -3.65 2.73
CA GLN A 53 -5.45 -4.36 3.58
C GLN A 53 -5.08 -5.84 3.74
N GLU A 54 -4.69 -6.51 2.65
CA GLU A 54 -4.20 -7.89 2.70
C GLU A 54 -2.93 -8.00 3.55
N TYR A 55 -2.01 -7.05 3.40
CA TYR A 55 -0.82 -6.97 4.23
C TYR A 55 -1.18 -6.80 5.72
N GLN A 56 -2.08 -5.88 6.05
CA GLN A 56 -2.57 -5.67 7.42
C GLN A 56 -3.18 -6.95 8.02
N LYS A 57 -4.06 -7.61 7.26
CA LYS A 57 -4.65 -8.90 7.68
C LYS A 57 -3.61 -9.99 7.93
N ARG A 58 -2.51 -9.98 7.16
CA ARG A 58 -1.41 -10.95 7.32
C ARG A 58 -0.55 -10.66 8.55
N VAL A 59 -0.37 -9.38 8.92
CA VAL A 59 0.48 -8.97 10.06
C VAL A 59 -0.28 -9.03 11.40
N THR A 60 -1.58 -8.73 11.41
CA THR A 60 -2.43 -8.72 12.63
C THR A 60 -2.96 -10.12 13.00
N LYS A 61 -2.39 -11.19 12.43
CA LYS A 61 -2.81 -12.57 12.70
C LYS A 61 -2.01 -13.23 13.82
#